data_AF-A0A1G6ZD27-F1
#
_entry.id   AF-A0A1G6ZD27-F1
#
_cell.length_a   1.000
_cell.length_b   1.000
_cell.length_c   1.000
_cell.angle_alpha   90.00
_cell.angle_beta   90.00
_cell.angle_gamma   90.00
#
_symmetry.space_group_name_H-M   'P 1'
#
loop_
_entity.id
_entity.type
_entity.pdbx_description
1 polymer ?
#
loop_
_entity_poly.entity_id
_entity_poly.type
_entity_poly.pdbx_seq_one_letter_code
_entity_poly.pdbx_strand_id
1 'polypeptide(L)'
;MGDFLSSGKYGKYFTEYTAVNLALQKITKAQANSYFVTASGLNSNQDGLHFDAMSLRKFGIRYFEAYHSKRNILEPLDFEDDLLRNIYDRPLTKIEQTMVLEIRFAKGEISAAELQNQLAQIN
;
A
#
# COMPACT_ATOMS: atom_id res chain seq x y z
N MET A 1 6.70 2.20 12.46
CA MET A 1 7.69 2.99 11.70
C MET A 1 8.74 2.04 11.17
N GLY A 2 9.22 2.26 9.95
CA GLY A 2 10.14 1.36 9.26
C GLY A 2 11.59 1.50 9.72
N ASP A 3 12.34 0.42 9.65
CA ASP A 3 13.72 0.34 10.15
C ASP A 3 14.72 1.14 9.29
N PHE A 4 14.32 1.51 8.07
CA PHE A 4 15.10 2.35 7.17
C PHE A 4 15.33 3.77 7.70
N LEU A 5 14.53 4.26 8.66
CA LEU A 5 14.57 5.65 9.12
C LEU A 5 15.93 6.09 9.63
N SER A 6 16.68 5.20 10.29
CA SER A 6 18.03 5.51 10.79
C SER A 6 19.10 5.56 9.69
N SER A 7 18.81 5.07 8.48
CA SER A 7 19.76 4.99 7.36
C SER A 7 19.65 6.14 6.36
N GLY A 8 18.57 6.94 6.42
CA GLY A 8 18.32 8.03 5.49
C GLY A 8 19.16 9.29 5.73
N LYS A 9 19.03 10.27 4.83
CA LYS A 9 19.70 11.60 4.94
C LYS A 9 19.47 12.28 6.30
N TYR A 10 18.32 12.01 6.91
CA TYR A 10 17.89 12.56 8.19
C TYR A 10 17.99 11.56 9.35
N GLY A 11 18.62 10.39 9.16
CA GLY A 11 18.55 9.28 10.12
C GLY A 11 19.07 9.60 11.51
N LYS A 12 20.01 10.55 11.64
CA LYS A 12 20.48 11.07 12.93
C LYS A 12 19.40 11.75 13.78
N TYR A 13 18.27 12.14 13.17
CA TYR A 13 17.12 12.75 13.85
C TYR A 13 16.00 11.75 14.15
N PHE A 14 16.11 10.51 13.66
CA PHE A 14 15.08 9.48 13.81
C PHE A 14 15.58 8.27 14.58
N THR A 15 16.57 8.45 15.45
CA THR A 15 17.20 7.37 16.22
C THR A 15 16.23 6.69 17.21
N GLU A 16 15.17 7.38 17.61
CA GLU A 16 14.19 6.94 18.59
C GLU A 16 12.95 6.28 17.95
N TYR A 17 12.98 5.95 16.66
CA TYR A 17 11.81 5.37 15.98
C TYR A 17 11.33 4.06 16.63
N THR A 18 12.24 3.29 17.24
CA THR A 18 11.93 2.08 18.00
C THR A 18 11.13 2.39 19.26
N ALA A 19 11.44 3.48 19.98
CA ALA A 19 10.70 3.93 21.16
C ALA A 19 9.26 4.35 20.79
N VAL A 20 9.09 5.02 19.65
CA VAL A 20 7.76 5.35 19.11
C VAL A 20 7.00 4.08 18.74
N ASN A 21 7.64 3.10 18.08
CA ASN A 21 7.01 1.81 17.79
C ASN A 21 6.53 1.10 19.06
N LEU A 22 7.33 1.10 20.12
CA LEU A 22 6.94 0.54 21.42
C LEU A 22 5.76 1.30 22.05
N ALA A 23 5.74 2.63 21.95
CA ALA A 23 4.63 3.44 22.43
C ALA A 23 3.32 3.13 21.67
N LEU A 24 3.39 3.00 20.34
CA LEU A 24 2.24 2.61 19.51
C LEU A 24 1.71 1.22 19.91
N GLN A 25 2.59 0.24 20.10
CA GLN A 25 2.17 -1.09 20.59
C GLN A 25 1.52 -1.02 21.97
N LYS A 26 2.04 -0.21 22.90
CA LYS A 26 1.43 -0.02 24.22
C LYS A 26 0.02 0.55 24.14
N ILE A 27 -0.21 1.52 23.24
CA ILE A 27 -1.55 2.10 23.02
C ILE A 27 -2.54 1.01 22.59
N THR A 28 -2.15 0.10 21.70
CA THR A 28 -3.04 -0.99 21.23
C THR A 28 -3.38 -2.01 22.31
N LYS A 29 -2.60 -2.09 23.39
CA LYS A 29 -2.93 -2.90 24.58
C LYS A 29 -3.86 -2.18 25.55
N ALA A 30 -3.79 -0.84 25.60
CA ALA A 30 -4.56 -0.02 26.52
C ALA A 30 -5.93 0.40 25.97
N GLN A 31 -6.08 0.45 24.64
CA GLN A 31 -7.30 0.90 23.98
C GLN A 31 -8.00 -0.25 23.27
N ALA A 32 -9.29 -0.44 23.57
CA ALA A 32 -10.13 -1.39 22.87
C ALA A 32 -10.26 -1.03 21.39
N ASN A 33 -10.36 -2.06 20.53
CA ASN A 33 -10.49 -1.91 19.08
C ASN A 33 -9.33 -1.15 18.40
N SER A 34 -8.14 -1.21 18.99
CA SER A 34 -6.92 -0.64 18.43
C SER A 34 -5.93 -1.76 18.13
N TYR A 35 -5.40 -1.78 16.89
CA TYR A 35 -4.55 -2.87 16.40
C TYR A 35 -3.27 -2.32 15.77
N PHE A 36 -2.13 -2.85 16.20
CA PHE A 36 -0.81 -2.49 15.71
C PHE A 36 -0.51 -3.25 14.42
N VAL A 37 0.17 -2.58 13.48
CA VAL A 37 0.57 -3.15 12.20
C VAL A 37 2.06 -2.92 12.01
N THR A 38 2.82 -4.00 11.86
CA THR A 38 4.26 -3.93 11.71
C THR A 38 4.69 -3.37 10.35
N ALA A 39 5.76 -2.58 10.37
CA ALA A 39 6.46 -2.10 9.18
C ALA A 39 7.75 -2.91 8.89
N SER A 40 7.97 -4.03 9.58
CA SER A 40 9.14 -4.89 9.35
C SER A 40 9.20 -5.37 7.89
N GLY A 41 10.40 -5.35 7.31
CA GLY A 41 10.63 -5.72 5.92
C GLY A 41 10.07 -4.74 4.87
N LEU A 42 9.50 -3.60 5.29
CA LEU A 42 9.10 -2.52 4.40
C LEU A 42 10.28 -1.57 4.14
N ASN A 43 10.35 -1.03 2.93
CA ASN A 43 11.42 -0.16 2.44
C ASN A 43 10.94 1.27 2.18
N SER A 44 11.91 2.17 2.02
CA SER A 44 11.70 3.56 1.67
C SER A 44 12.05 3.87 0.23
N ASN A 45 11.58 5.02 -0.23
CA ASN A 45 12.18 5.73 -1.35
C ASN A 45 13.66 6.04 -1.07
N GLN A 46 14.35 6.56 -2.09
CA GLN A 46 15.77 6.94 -2.01
C GLN A 46 16.07 8.00 -0.93
N ASP A 47 15.06 8.69 -0.40
CA ASP A 47 15.23 9.67 0.68
C ASP A 47 15.49 9.03 2.05
N GLY A 48 15.23 7.73 2.22
CA GLY A 48 15.35 7.04 3.50
C GLY A 48 14.31 7.48 4.54
N LEU A 49 13.21 8.08 4.11
CA LEU A 49 12.20 8.69 4.99
C LEU A 49 10.78 8.21 4.67
N HIS A 50 10.38 8.24 3.40
CA HIS A 50 9.02 7.86 2.99
C HIS A 50 9.02 6.42 2.48
N PHE A 51 8.00 5.64 2.84
CA PHE A 51 7.81 4.30 2.28
C PHE A 51 7.78 4.34 0.75
N ASP A 52 8.36 3.32 0.11
CA ASP A 52 8.21 3.15 -1.34
C ASP A 52 6.83 2.58 -1.71
N ALA A 53 6.51 2.65 -3.01
CA ALA A 53 5.21 2.22 -3.52
C ALA A 53 4.93 0.72 -3.27
N MET A 54 5.93 -0.14 -3.42
CA MET A 54 5.78 -1.59 -3.22
C MET A 54 5.49 -1.92 -1.76
N SER A 55 6.20 -1.26 -0.85
CA SER A 55 6.06 -1.39 0.59
C SER A 55 4.70 -0.87 1.06
N LEU A 56 4.21 0.24 0.51
CA LEU A 56 2.87 0.75 0.82
C LEU A 56 1.76 -0.23 0.42
N ARG A 57 1.94 -0.99 -0.67
CA ARG A 57 0.97 -2.01 -1.10
C ARG A 57 0.92 -3.19 -0.12
N LYS A 58 2.08 -3.70 0.29
CA LYS A 58 2.18 -4.71 1.35
C LYS A 58 1.61 -4.21 2.67
N PHE A 59 1.93 -2.98 3.03
CA PHE A 59 1.46 -2.39 4.28
C PHE A 59 -0.08 -2.29 4.30
N GLY A 60 -0.70 -1.89 3.18
CA GLY A 60 -2.15 -1.86 3.03
C GLY A 60 -2.81 -3.22 3.28
N ILE A 61 -2.21 -4.32 2.81
CA ILE A 61 -2.68 -5.69 3.11
C ILE A 61 -2.64 -5.95 4.61
N ARG A 62 -1.53 -5.62 5.29
CA ARG A 62 -1.40 -5.82 6.74
C ARG A 62 -2.43 -5.01 7.52
N TYR A 63 -2.70 -3.77 7.11
CA TYR A 63 -3.75 -2.94 7.71
C TYR A 63 -5.14 -3.55 7.55
N PHE A 64 -5.45 -4.02 6.34
CA PHE A 64 -6.73 -4.68 6.08
C PHE A 64 -6.87 -5.96 6.91
N GLU A 65 -5.82 -6.79 6.98
CA GLU A 65 -5.82 -8.00 7.79
C GLU A 65 -6.02 -7.70 9.28
N ALA A 66 -5.31 -6.69 9.82
CA ALA A 66 -5.48 -6.25 11.21
C ALA A 66 -6.91 -5.81 11.51
N TYR A 67 -7.49 -5.01 10.60
CA TYR A 67 -8.87 -4.55 10.70
C TYR A 67 -9.88 -5.71 10.63
N HIS A 68 -9.72 -6.58 9.64
CA HIS A 68 -10.65 -7.68 9.36
C HIS A 68 -10.64 -8.72 10.48
N SER A 69 -9.45 -9.13 10.91
CA SER A 69 -9.26 -10.14 11.96
C SER A 69 -9.27 -9.58 13.38
N LYS A 70 -9.38 -8.25 13.53
CA LYS A 70 -9.43 -7.56 14.84
C LYS A 70 -8.25 -7.95 15.74
N ARG A 71 -7.04 -7.98 15.17
CA ARG A 71 -5.82 -8.36 15.89
C ARG A 71 -4.61 -7.57 15.42
N ASN A 72 -3.59 -7.53 16.28
CA ASN A 72 -2.29 -6.97 15.92
C ASN A 72 -1.60 -7.85 14.87
N ILE A 73 -0.94 -7.21 13.91
CA ILE A 73 -0.04 -7.85 12.95
C ILE A 73 1.38 -7.46 13.33
N LEU A 74 2.04 -8.37 14.05
CA LEU A 74 3.37 -8.13 14.63
C LEU A 74 4.51 -8.50 13.66
N GLU A 75 4.23 -9.41 12.73
CA GLU A 75 5.17 -9.88 11.70
C GLU A 75 4.57 -9.70 10.30
N PRO A 76 5.39 -9.62 9.24
CA PRO A 76 4.93 -9.70 7.85
C PRO A 76 4.04 -10.92 7.61
N LEU A 77 3.07 -10.80 6.71
CA LEU A 77 2.18 -11.90 6.33
C LEU A 77 2.80 -12.66 5.14
N ASP A 78 2.89 -13.98 5.27
CA ASP A 78 3.53 -14.85 4.26
C ASP A 78 2.84 -14.79 2.88
N PHE A 79 1.57 -14.38 2.83
CA PHE A 79 0.76 -14.32 1.61
C PHE A 79 0.71 -12.94 0.94
N GLU A 80 1.48 -11.95 1.41
CA GLU A 80 1.46 -10.58 0.87
C GLU A 80 1.71 -10.53 -0.64
N ASP A 81 2.73 -11.23 -1.11
CA ASP A 81 3.14 -11.18 -2.52
C ASP A 81 2.18 -11.96 -3.45
N ASP A 82 1.64 -13.08 -2.98
CA ASP A 82 0.60 -13.83 -3.71
C ASP A 82 -0.69 -13.01 -3.82
N LEU A 83 -1.11 -12.37 -2.72
CA LEU A 83 -2.31 -11.56 -2.71
C LEU A 83 -2.18 -10.32 -3.62
N LEU A 84 -1.02 -9.65 -3.63
CA LEU A 84 -0.79 -8.55 -4.55
C LEU A 84 -0.86 -8.99 -6.02
N ARG A 85 -0.27 -10.14 -6.36
CA ARG A 85 -0.40 -10.71 -7.70
C ARG A 85 -1.86 -10.94 -8.07
N ASN A 86 -2.64 -11.57 -7.19
CA ASN A 86 -4.06 -11.80 -7.42
C ASN A 86 -4.87 -10.50 -7.60
N ILE A 87 -4.54 -9.45 -6.85
CA ILE A 87 -5.19 -8.13 -6.98
C ILE A 87 -4.86 -7.49 -8.33
N TYR A 88 -3.61 -7.56 -8.78
CA TYR A 88 -3.17 -6.98 -10.05
C TYR A 88 -3.67 -7.76 -11.26
N ASP A 89 -3.77 -9.07 -11.15
CA ASP A 89 -4.23 -9.95 -12.23
C ASP A 89 -5.76 -10.01 -12.32
N ARG A 90 -6.48 -9.42 -11.37
CA ARG A 90 -7.95 -9.37 -11.40
C ARG A 90 -8.41 -8.66 -12.68
N PRO A 91 -9.22 -9.33 -13.54
CA PRO A 91 -9.80 -8.68 -14.69
C PRO A 91 -10.66 -7.48 -14.27
N LEU A 92 -10.45 -6.36 -14.96
CA LEU A 92 -11.30 -5.18 -14.80
C LEU A 92 -12.71 -5.48 -15.28
N THR A 93 -13.71 -4.97 -14.58
CA THR A 93 -15.10 -4.97 -15.05
C THR A 93 -15.25 -4.06 -16.28
N LYS A 94 -16.34 -4.21 -17.04
CA LYS A 94 -16.61 -3.33 -18.19
C LYS A 94 -16.59 -1.84 -17.81
N ILE A 95 -17.15 -1.49 -16.65
CA ILE A 95 -17.17 -0.11 -16.14
C ILE A 95 -15.75 0.39 -15.85
N GLU A 96 -14.94 -0.42 -15.19
CA GLU A 96 -13.54 -0.07 -14.89
C GLU A 96 -12.69 0.06 -16.16
N GLN A 97 -12.89 -0.83 -17.14
CA GLN A 97 -12.21 -0.75 -18.43
C GLN A 97 -12.58 0.55 -19.17
N THR A 98 -13.88 0.88 -19.24
CA THR A 98 -14.36 2.14 -19.82
C THR A 98 -13.74 3.36 -19.12
N MET A 99 -13.74 3.38 -17.79
CA MET A 99 -13.15 4.49 -17.03
C MET A 99 -11.65 4.67 -17.31
N VAL A 100 -10.90 3.57 -17.44
CA VAL A 100 -9.48 3.64 -17.82
C VAL A 100 -9.31 4.28 -19.20
N LEU A 101 -10.14 3.92 -20.18
CA LEU A 101 -10.08 4.52 -21.52
C LEU A 101 -10.42 6.01 -21.51
N GLU A 102 -11.45 6.41 -20.76
CA GLU A 102 -11.85 7.81 -20.60
C GLU A 102 -10.72 8.64 -19.97
N ILE A 103 -10.04 8.10 -18.95
CA ILE A 103 -8.88 8.76 -18.33
C ILE A 103 -7.73 8.90 -19.34
N ARG A 104 -7.43 7.86 -20.12
CA ARG A 104 -6.37 7.91 -21.15
C ARG A 104 -6.69 8.97 -22.20
N PHE A 105 -7.94 9.05 -22.64
CA PHE A 105 -8.37 10.10 -23.57
C PHE A 105 -8.25 11.49 -22.96
N ALA A 106 -8.72 11.70 -21.73
CA ALA A 106 -8.64 12.98 -21.03
C ALA A 106 -7.19 13.45 -20.81
N LYS A 107 -6.24 12.53 -20.67
CA LYS A 107 -4.81 12.81 -20.58
C LYS A 107 -4.13 13.06 -21.94
N GLY A 108 -4.86 12.92 -23.05
CA GLY A 108 -4.33 13.03 -24.41
C GLY A 108 -3.49 11.84 -24.86
N GLU A 109 -3.60 10.70 -24.19
CA GLU A 109 -2.83 9.48 -24.52
C GLU A 109 -3.42 8.69 -25.68
N ILE A 110 -4.71 8.88 -25.98
CA ILE A 110 -5.42 8.27 -27.13
C ILE A 110 -6.30 9.31 -27.83
N SER A 111 -6.60 9.06 -29.10
CA SER A 111 -7.51 9.92 -29.88
C SER A 111 -8.99 9.61 -29.59
N ALA A 112 -9.89 10.53 -29.97
CA ALA A 112 -11.34 10.29 -29.87
C ALA A 112 -11.80 9.08 -30.72
N ALA A 113 -11.19 8.88 -31.90
CA ALA A 113 -11.48 7.74 -32.76
C ALA A 113 -11.00 6.42 -32.12
N GLU A 114 -9.82 6.43 -31.49
CA GLU A 114 -9.30 5.26 -30.77
C GLU A 114 -10.15 4.92 -29.55
N LEU A 115 -10.61 5.92 -28.80
CA LEU A 115 -11.56 5.73 -27.69
C LEU A 115 -12.85 5.06 -28.18
N GLN A 116 -13.48 5.59 -29.24
CA GLN A 116 -14.71 5.02 -29.81
C GLN A 116 -14.52 3.57 -30.23
N ASN A 117 -13.40 3.26 -30.90
CA ASN A 117 -13.08 1.90 -31.33
C ASN A 117 -12.89 0.94 -30.15
N GLN A 118 -12.16 1.34 -29.10
CA GLN A 118 -11.91 0.48 -27.94
C GLN A 118 -13.17 0.28 -27.08
N LEU A 119 -14.02 1.30 -26.92
CA LEU A 119 -15.31 1.17 -26.22
C LEU A 119 -16.25 0.19 -26.94
N ALA A 120 -16.24 0.18 -28.28
CA ALA A 120 -17.04 -0.77 -29.06
C ALA A 120 -16.63 -2.24 -28.85
N GLN A 121 -15.39 -2.52 -28.41
CA GLN A 121 -14.92 -3.87 -28.10
C GLN A 121 -15.24 -4.32 -26.67
N ILE A 122 -15.58 -3.39 -25.77
CA ILE A 122 -15.96 -3.69 -24.37
C ILE A 122 -17.46 -4.05 -24.28
N ASN A 123 -18.27 -3.50 -25.20
CA ASN A 123 -19.72 -3.69 -25.24
C ASN A 123 -20.13 -5.11 -25.63
#